data_AF-A0A503QDG6-F1
#
_entry.id   AF-A0A503QDG6-F1
#
_cell.length_a   1.000
_cell.length_b   1.000
_cell.length_c   1.000
_cell.angle_alpha   90.00
_cell.angle_beta   90.00
_cell.angle_gamma   90.00
#
_symmetry.space_group_name_H-M   'P 1'
#
loop_
_entity.id
_entity.type
_entity.pdbx_description
1 polymer ?
#
loop_
_entity_poly.entity_id
_entity_poly.type
_entity_poly.pdbx_seq_one_letter_code
_entity_poly.pdbx_strand_id
1 'polypeptide(L)'
;VGGQDYTDSITVATADGTTKVLTVTIHGTNDAAVITGTSSGSVTEDAVLTVNGALTVADPDAGQSSFLAHNSINPIAGTYGSLTIDASGNWVYTLNNPAANVQALNTADHPHDQIHVTSADGTDHVIDITVNGANEPVTNHAPSAPVFVPGSAPIADGNPIDLGHFLSVDPDAGDSVSFAATWSGSGTVAVAANGELTASVGLGSSATGTLTVTATDNHSASSAPQSFTVWIGNANGSNVDNTITLVSTDPTIADGRAGTDSVTGTSAVDYIFGGADNDTIIGKANADWLVGGDGADHFVYTAVADSTHAAFDTIQDFVHGADKLDFLNALNLTGTPTNLGASTMLGAHSVGWTTDGTNTVVYANVGTSAEAITSGADVIEIHLLGMTNLSSADFNLHA
;
A
#
# COMPACT_ATOMS: atom_id res chain seq x y z
N VAL A 1 -58.31 -1.36 -20.76
CA VAL A 1 -57.22 -1.73 -19.83
C VAL A 1 -56.44 -2.82 -20.51
N GLY A 2 -55.17 -2.58 -20.74
CA GLY A 2 -54.24 -3.45 -21.41
C GLY A 2 -54.12 -4.78 -20.68
N GLY A 3 -53.94 -5.83 -21.46
CA GLY A 3 -53.87 -7.20 -20.95
C GLY A 3 -55.20 -7.78 -20.45
N GLN A 4 -56.30 -7.02 -20.50
CA GLN A 4 -57.62 -7.50 -20.08
C GLN A 4 -58.52 -7.82 -21.28
N ASP A 5 -59.20 -8.96 -21.18
CA ASP A 5 -60.23 -9.36 -22.12
C ASP A 5 -61.59 -8.79 -21.71
N TYR A 6 -62.27 -8.15 -22.66
CA TYR A 6 -63.65 -7.69 -22.49
C TYR A 6 -64.57 -8.57 -23.31
N THR A 7 -65.78 -8.81 -22.80
CA THR A 7 -66.82 -9.49 -23.57
C THR A 7 -68.01 -8.57 -23.78
N ASP A 8 -68.48 -8.50 -25.01
CA ASP A 8 -69.76 -7.88 -25.37
C ASP A 8 -70.69 -8.97 -25.93
N SER A 9 -71.98 -8.83 -25.66
CA SER A 9 -72.97 -9.85 -26.02
C SER A 9 -74.17 -9.25 -26.73
N ILE A 10 -74.44 -9.76 -27.92
CA ILE A 10 -75.60 -9.35 -28.73
C ILE A 10 -76.58 -10.52 -28.77
N THR A 11 -77.81 -10.28 -28.34
CA THR A 11 -78.89 -11.26 -28.49
C THR A 11 -79.54 -11.09 -29.86
N VAL A 12 -79.46 -12.11 -30.71
CA VAL A 12 -80.15 -12.17 -31.99
C VAL A 12 -81.40 -13.05 -31.87
N ALA A 13 -82.44 -12.73 -32.63
CA ALA A 13 -83.68 -13.51 -32.69
C ALA A 13 -83.99 -13.93 -34.13
N THR A 14 -84.45 -15.17 -34.32
CA THR A 14 -85.08 -15.62 -35.57
C THR A 14 -86.51 -15.09 -35.68
N ALA A 15 -87.09 -15.15 -36.88
CA ALA A 15 -88.44 -14.63 -37.13
C ALA A 15 -89.55 -15.28 -36.28
N ASP A 16 -89.31 -16.49 -35.77
CA ASP A 16 -90.20 -17.22 -34.85
C ASP A 16 -90.00 -16.87 -33.36
N GLY A 17 -89.07 -15.96 -33.05
CA GLY A 17 -88.79 -15.50 -31.69
C GLY A 17 -87.70 -16.28 -30.94
N THR A 18 -87.09 -17.31 -31.54
CA THR A 18 -85.98 -18.05 -30.90
C THR A 18 -84.75 -17.16 -30.81
N THR A 19 -84.16 -17.02 -29.61
CA THR A 19 -82.99 -16.16 -29.38
C THR A 19 -81.68 -16.94 -29.26
N LYS A 20 -80.58 -16.30 -29.63
CA LYS A 20 -79.21 -16.77 -29.38
C LYS A 20 -78.31 -15.61 -28.99
N VAL A 21 -77.40 -15.85 -28.04
CA VAL A 21 -76.39 -14.87 -27.63
C VAL A 21 -75.14 -15.06 -28.50
N LEU A 22 -74.70 -13.99 -29.13
CA LEU A 22 -73.40 -13.89 -29.79
C LEU A 22 -72.45 -13.14 -28.86
N THR A 23 -71.42 -13.81 -28.36
CA THR A 23 -70.39 -13.20 -27.52
C THR A 23 -69.20 -12.82 -28.39
N VAL A 24 -68.77 -11.57 -28.30
CA VAL A 24 -67.54 -11.05 -28.89
C VAL A 24 -66.54 -10.84 -27.77
N THR A 25 -65.35 -11.43 -27.90
CA THR A 25 -64.22 -11.17 -27.00
C THR A 25 -63.30 -10.13 -27.64
N ILE A 26 -62.93 -9.10 -26.88
CA ILE A 26 -62.01 -8.05 -27.28
C ILE A 26 -60.76 -8.19 -26.41
N HIS A 27 -59.62 -8.45 -27.03
CA HIS A 27 -58.34 -8.58 -26.35
C HIS A 27 -57.64 -7.22 -26.28
N GLY A 28 -57.45 -6.68 -25.07
CA GLY A 28 -56.65 -5.49 -24.85
C GLY A 28 -55.15 -5.79 -24.87
N THR A 29 -54.35 -4.98 -25.54
CA THR A 29 -52.88 -4.99 -25.46
C THR A 29 -52.40 -3.91 -24.48
N ASN A 30 -51.26 -4.11 -23.83
CA ASN A 30 -50.64 -3.08 -23.00
C ASN A 30 -50.16 -1.91 -23.87
N ASP A 31 -50.58 -0.70 -23.56
CA ASP A 31 -50.02 0.52 -24.13
C ASP A 31 -48.83 0.97 -23.30
N ALA A 32 -47.72 1.38 -23.93
CA ALA A 32 -46.56 1.85 -23.19
C ALA A 32 -46.82 3.23 -22.58
N ALA A 33 -46.48 3.40 -21.30
CA ALA A 33 -46.56 4.69 -20.64
C ALA A 33 -45.69 5.77 -21.31
N VAL A 34 -46.17 7.01 -21.32
CA VAL A 34 -45.40 8.18 -21.73
C VAL A 34 -44.84 8.86 -20.49
N ILE A 35 -43.53 8.78 -20.31
CA ILE A 35 -42.81 9.40 -19.19
C ILE A 35 -42.16 10.71 -19.65
N THR A 36 -42.45 11.80 -18.94
CA THR A 36 -41.88 13.13 -19.18
C THR A 36 -41.45 13.78 -17.85
N GLY A 37 -41.04 15.05 -17.86
CA GLY A 37 -40.62 15.78 -16.65
C GLY A 37 -39.10 15.91 -16.54
N THR A 38 -38.59 16.06 -15.32
CA THR A 38 -37.16 16.24 -15.07
C THR A 38 -36.48 14.89 -14.89
N SER A 39 -35.64 14.51 -15.84
CA SER A 39 -34.85 13.26 -15.85
C SER A 39 -33.34 13.50 -15.77
N SER A 40 -32.92 14.67 -15.29
CA SER A 40 -31.50 14.99 -15.10
C SER A 40 -31.26 15.78 -13.82
N GLY A 41 -30.09 15.60 -13.23
CA GLY A 41 -29.63 16.36 -12.07
C GLY A 41 -28.12 16.48 -12.04
N SER A 42 -27.61 17.32 -11.15
CA SER A 42 -26.18 17.40 -10.90
C SER A 42 -25.93 17.48 -9.40
N VAL A 43 -24.91 16.74 -8.98
CA VAL A 43 -24.33 16.78 -7.64
C VAL A 43 -22.87 17.17 -7.77
N THR A 44 -22.30 17.68 -6.69
CA THR A 44 -20.88 18.02 -6.62
C THR A 44 -20.36 17.43 -5.33
N GLU A 45 -19.33 16.62 -5.47
CA GLU A 45 -18.56 16.11 -4.35
C GLU A 45 -18.28 17.23 -3.33
N ASP A 46 -18.35 16.90 -2.03
CA ASP A 46 -18.09 17.77 -0.88
C ASP A 46 -18.95 19.04 -0.75
N ALA A 47 -19.81 19.33 -1.72
CA ALA A 47 -20.58 20.56 -1.77
C ALA A 47 -22.10 20.31 -1.88
N VAL A 48 -22.54 19.62 -2.93
CA VAL A 48 -23.96 19.39 -3.23
C VAL A 48 -24.19 17.90 -3.35
N LEU A 49 -24.59 17.26 -2.24
CA LEU A 49 -24.66 15.79 -2.15
C LEU A 49 -26.03 15.21 -2.52
N THR A 50 -27.03 16.05 -2.73
CA THR A 50 -28.39 15.63 -3.07
C THR A 50 -28.98 16.49 -4.17
N VAL A 51 -29.75 15.85 -5.04
CA VAL A 51 -30.52 16.51 -6.10
C VAL A 51 -31.85 15.77 -6.27
N ASN A 52 -32.90 16.50 -6.61
CA ASN A 52 -34.25 15.97 -6.73
C ASN A 52 -34.97 16.52 -7.95
N GLY A 53 -36.02 15.82 -8.37
CA GLY A 53 -36.87 16.21 -9.47
C GLY A 53 -38.19 15.45 -9.46
N ALA A 54 -38.98 15.65 -10.50
CA ALA A 54 -40.25 14.96 -10.68
C ALA A 54 -40.43 14.53 -12.13
N LEU A 55 -40.74 13.25 -12.31
CA LEU A 55 -41.25 12.71 -13.55
C LEU A 55 -42.78 12.74 -13.54
N THR A 56 -43.37 12.78 -14.72
CA THR A 56 -44.80 12.56 -14.91
C THR A 56 -44.99 11.36 -15.81
N VAL A 57 -46.03 10.58 -15.54
CA VAL A 57 -46.36 9.39 -16.31
C VAL A 57 -47.81 9.48 -16.74
N ALA A 58 -48.05 9.27 -18.02
CA ALA A 58 -49.38 9.18 -18.59
C ALA A 58 -49.51 7.84 -19.30
N ASP A 59 -50.56 7.10 -18.95
CA ASP A 59 -50.79 5.76 -19.48
C ASP A 59 -52.26 5.63 -19.91
N PRO A 60 -52.56 5.23 -21.16
CA PRO A 60 -53.93 4.95 -21.60
C PRO A 60 -54.63 3.86 -20.77
N ASP A 61 -53.87 2.99 -20.13
CA ASP A 61 -54.38 1.88 -19.36
C ASP A 61 -54.73 2.27 -17.92
N ALA A 62 -56.00 2.03 -17.56
CA ALA A 62 -56.55 2.51 -16.30
C ALA A 62 -55.78 1.94 -15.10
N GLY A 63 -55.25 2.85 -14.27
CA GLY A 63 -54.48 2.51 -13.08
C GLY A 63 -52.98 2.30 -13.30
N GLN A 64 -52.48 2.46 -14.53
CA GLN A 64 -51.05 2.27 -14.85
C GLN A 64 -50.24 3.58 -14.92
N SER A 65 -50.89 4.74 -14.77
CA SER A 65 -50.22 6.06 -14.66
C SER A 65 -49.57 6.28 -13.28
N SER A 66 -48.60 5.44 -12.91
CA SER A 66 -47.79 5.58 -11.69
C SER A 66 -46.41 4.92 -11.84
N PHE A 67 -45.49 5.21 -10.93
CA PHE A 67 -44.16 4.60 -10.88
C PHE A 67 -44.06 3.45 -9.86
N LEU A 68 -43.16 2.51 -10.10
CA LEU A 68 -42.73 1.56 -9.06
C LEU A 68 -41.90 2.32 -8.01
N ALA A 69 -42.41 2.37 -6.79
CA ALA A 69 -41.80 3.18 -5.74
C ALA A 69 -40.56 2.52 -5.13
N HIS A 70 -39.48 3.29 -5.00
CA HIS A 70 -38.25 2.95 -4.27
C HIS A 70 -38.03 3.96 -3.16
N ASN A 71 -37.85 3.49 -1.93
CA ASN A 71 -37.72 4.33 -0.74
C ASN A 71 -36.34 4.15 -0.09
N SER A 72 -36.10 4.81 1.05
CA SER A 72 -34.81 4.76 1.74
C SER A 72 -34.38 3.37 2.25
N ILE A 73 -35.29 2.38 2.30
CA ILE A 73 -34.97 1.00 2.68
C ILE A 73 -34.54 0.17 1.47
N ASN A 74 -35.03 0.52 0.27
CA ASN A 74 -34.70 -0.16 -0.99
C ASN A 74 -34.50 0.86 -2.13
N PRO A 75 -33.46 1.71 -2.03
CA PRO A 75 -33.14 2.65 -3.10
C PRO A 75 -32.55 1.90 -4.29
N ILE A 76 -32.60 2.53 -5.46
CA ILE A 76 -31.94 2.03 -6.66
C ILE A 76 -30.47 2.42 -6.55
N ALA A 77 -29.57 1.44 -6.47
CA ALA A 77 -28.13 1.69 -6.38
C ALA A 77 -27.57 2.12 -7.74
N GLY A 78 -26.82 3.22 -7.74
CA GLY A 78 -25.99 3.66 -8.85
C GLY A 78 -24.52 3.29 -8.65
N THR A 79 -23.66 3.83 -9.50
CA THR A 79 -22.19 3.68 -9.40
C THR A 79 -21.60 4.60 -8.33
N TYR A 80 -22.13 5.83 -8.22
CA TYR A 80 -21.60 6.88 -7.34
C TYR A 80 -22.57 7.21 -6.19
N GLY A 81 -23.83 6.81 -6.28
CA GLY A 81 -24.84 7.10 -5.26
C GLY A 81 -26.05 6.19 -5.34
N SER A 82 -27.21 6.69 -4.91
CA SER A 82 -28.46 5.96 -4.96
C SER A 82 -29.67 6.88 -5.15
N LEU A 83 -30.74 6.34 -5.74
CA LEU A 83 -31.96 7.08 -6.06
C LEU A 83 -33.19 6.47 -5.39
N THR A 84 -34.08 7.34 -4.92
CA THR A 84 -35.44 6.98 -4.47
C THR A 84 -36.44 7.67 -5.39
N ILE A 85 -37.61 7.05 -5.58
CA ILE A 85 -38.73 7.59 -6.37
C ILE A 85 -40.05 7.13 -5.75
N ASP A 86 -41.01 8.05 -5.59
CA ASP A 86 -42.35 7.68 -5.14
C ASP A 86 -43.28 7.32 -6.33
N ALA A 87 -44.46 6.77 -6.02
CA ALA A 87 -45.42 6.37 -7.06
C ALA A 87 -45.93 7.54 -7.92
N SER A 88 -45.76 8.79 -7.47
CA SER A 88 -46.13 9.99 -8.22
C SER A 88 -44.99 10.53 -9.10
N GLY A 89 -43.80 9.92 -9.03
CA GLY A 89 -42.64 10.29 -9.83
C GLY A 89 -41.69 11.29 -9.17
N ASN A 90 -41.90 11.64 -7.90
CA ASN A 90 -40.95 12.49 -7.18
C ASN A 90 -39.72 11.66 -6.81
N TRP A 91 -38.54 12.07 -7.29
CA TRP A 91 -37.31 11.35 -7.06
C TRP A 91 -36.26 12.20 -6.34
N VAL A 92 -35.39 11.52 -5.60
CA VAL A 92 -34.23 12.10 -4.91
C VAL A 92 -33.03 11.20 -5.13
N TYR A 93 -31.95 11.77 -5.66
CA TYR A 93 -30.63 11.14 -5.72
C TYR A 93 -29.76 11.63 -4.57
N THR A 94 -29.02 10.72 -3.95
CA THR A 94 -28.03 11.01 -2.90
C THR A 94 -26.68 10.43 -3.31
N LEU A 95 -25.68 11.29 -3.42
CA LEU A 95 -24.28 10.91 -3.69
C LEU A 95 -23.69 10.20 -2.46
N ASN A 96 -22.96 9.09 -2.68
CA ASN A 96 -22.21 8.44 -1.62
C ASN A 96 -20.82 9.11 -1.48
N ASN A 97 -20.80 10.32 -0.89
CA ASN A 97 -19.59 11.12 -0.77
C ASN A 97 -18.35 10.38 -0.21
N PRO A 98 -18.44 9.56 0.86
CA PRO A 98 -17.25 8.90 1.42
C PRO A 98 -16.73 7.72 0.58
N ALA A 99 -17.33 7.40 -0.57
CA ALA A 99 -16.87 6.31 -1.40
C ALA A 99 -15.57 6.69 -2.13
N ALA A 100 -14.57 5.78 -2.11
CA ALA A 100 -13.27 6.04 -2.72
C ALA A 100 -13.32 6.41 -4.20
N ASN A 101 -14.30 5.89 -4.95
CA ASN A 101 -14.49 6.23 -6.37
C ASN A 101 -15.13 7.61 -6.59
N VAL A 102 -15.80 8.19 -5.59
CA VAL A 102 -16.29 9.57 -5.62
C VAL A 102 -15.17 10.53 -5.26
N GLN A 103 -14.37 10.19 -4.24
CA GLN A 103 -13.23 11.03 -3.80
C GLN A 103 -12.09 11.10 -4.83
N ALA A 104 -11.94 10.07 -5.66
CA ALA A 104 -10.95 10.08 -6.73
C ALA A 104 -11.28 11.00 -7.94
N LEU A 105 -12.41 11.73 -7.94
CA LEU A 105 -12.83 12.59 -9.06
C LEU A 105 -12.23 13.99 -8.92
N ASN A 106 -11.43 14.44 -9.89
CA ASN A 106 -10.88 15.80 -9.86
C ASN A 106 -11.82 16.83 -10.53
N THR A 107 -11.49 18.13 -10.47
CA THR A 107 -12.29 19.22 -11.07
C THR A 107 -12.57 19.12 -12.57
N ALA A 108 -11.83 18.30 -13.32
CA ALA A 108 -12.08 18.04 -14.74
C ALA A 108 -13.03 16.84 -14.95
N ASP A 109 -13.21 15.98 -13.94
CA ASP A 109 -14.04 14.79 -14.02
C ASP A 109 -15.52 15.10 -13.80
N HIS A 110 -16.33 14.67 -14.77
CA HIS A 110 -17.78 14.86 -14.76
C HIS A 110 -18.50 13.57 -15.20
N PRO A 111 -18.28 12.42 -14.54
CA PRO A 111 -18.95 11.18 -14.90
C PRO A 111 -20.47 11.27 -14.71
N HIS A 112 -21.17 10.38 -15.41
CA HIS A 112 -22.62 10.26 -15.36
C HIS A 112 -23.01 8.97 -14.61
N ASP A 113 -23.97 9.08 -13.68
CA ASP A 113 -24.64 7.94 -13.04
C ASP A 113 -26.06 7.81 -13.62
N GLN A 114 -26.26 6.81 -14.48
CA GLN A 114 -27.51 6.58 -15.21
C GLN A 114 -28.38 5.58 -14.44
N ILE A 115 -29.46 6.06 -13.85
CA ILE A 115 -30.36 5.27 -13.01
C ILE A 115 -31.66 4.97 -13.76
N HIS A 116 -31.98 3.69 -13.90
CA HIS A 116 -33.22 3.23 -14.52
C HIS A 116 -34.38 3.24 -13.51
N VAL A 117 -35.52 3.82 -13.89
CA VAL A 117 -36.79 3.77 -13.17
C VAL A 117 -37.88 3.20 -14.07
N THR A 118 -38.91 2.61 -13.47
CA THR A 118 -39.95 1.89 -14.22
C THR A 118 -41.34 2.35 -13.79
N SER A 119 -42.23 2.57 -14.77
CA SER A 119 -43.66 2.77 -14.51
C SER A 119 -44.36 1.45 -14.13
N ALA A 120 -45.62 1.56 -13.69
CA ALA A 120 -46.40 0.40 -13.24
C ALA A 120 -46.66 -0.64 -14.34
N ASP A 121 -46.67 -0.23 -15.62
CA ASP A 121 -46.80 -1.10 -16.79
C ASP A 121 -45.47 -1.76 -17.23
N GLY A 122 -44.35 -1.36 -16.64
CA GLY A 122 -43.01 -1.85 -17.01
C GLY A 122 -42.24 -0.96 -17.99
N THR A 123 -42.76 0.20 -18.39
CA THR A 123 -42.02 1.12 -19.26
C THR A 123 -40.82 1.74 -18.52
N ASP A 124 -39.63 1.65 -19.12
CA ASP A 124 -38.36 2.09 -18.56
C ASP A 124 -38.06 3.56 -18.89
N HIS A 125 -37.40 4.26 -17.97
CA HIS A 125 -36.89 5.61 -18.17
C HIS A 125 -35.59 5.82 -17.40
N VAL A 126 -34.66 6.58 -17.97
CA VAL A 126 -33.35 6.86 -17.35
C VAL A 126 -33.36 8.25 -16.73
N ILE A 127 -32.94 8.33 -15.47
CA ILE A 127 -32.54 9.57 -14.81
C ILE A 127 -31.02 9.66 -14.87
N ASP A 128 -30.49 10.72 -15.47
CA ASP A 128 -29.06 10.92 -15.69
C ASP A 128 -28.51 11.96 -14.71
N ILE A 129 -27.61 11.54 -13.81
CA ILE A 129 -27.00 12.41 -12.81
C ILE A 129 -25.54 12.69 -13.19
N THR A 130 -25.22 13.95 -13.46
CA THR A 130 -23.83 14.39 -13.60
C THR A 130 -23.22 14.54 -12.21
N VAL A 131 -22.17 13.77 -11.93
CA VAL A 131 -21.35 13.90 -10.72
C VAL A 131 -20.16 14.77 -11.07
N ASN A 132 -20.13 16.00 -10.56
CA ASN A 132 -18.97 16.87 -10.76
C ASN A 132 -17.95 16.53 -9.67
N GLY A 133 -16.75 16.13 -10.09
CA GLY A 133 -15.61 16.04 -9.19
C GLY A 133 -15.30 17.41 -8.62
N ALA A 134 -14.99 17.44 -7.33
CA ALA A 134 -14.45 18.64 -6.73
C ALA A 134 -12.92 18.59 -6.84
N ASN A 135 -12.27 19.72 -6.57
CA ASN A 135 -10.97 19.57 -5.98
C ASN A 135 -11.29 19.17 -4.55
N GLU A 136 -10.81 18.03 -4.10
CA GLU A 136 -10.80 17.74 -2.67
C GLU A 136 -10.22 18.99 -1.98
N PRO A 137 -10.86 19.52 -0.92
CA PRO A 137 -10.16 20.50 -0.13
C PRO A 137 -8.85 19.85 0.28
N VAL A 138 -7.74 20.57 0.12
CA VAL A 138 -6.47 20.23 0.78
C VAL A 138 -6.73 20.22 2.29
N THR A 139 -7.30 19.16 2.82
CA THR A 139 -6.96 18.72 4.16
C THR A 139 -5.58 18.12 3.98
N ASN A 140 -4.61 19.04 3.98
CA ASN A 140 -3.17 18.91 3.86
C ASN A 140 -2.58 17.84 4.80
N HIS A 141 -3.00 16.60 4.66
CA HIS A 141 -2.35 15.51 5.35
C HIS A 141 -0.95 15.47 4.79
N ALA A 142 -0.04 15.91 5.63
CA ALA A 142 1.35 15.71 5.41
C ALA A 142 1.55 14.21 5.10
N PRO A 143 2.27 13.87 4.02
CA PRO A 143 2.72 12.50 3.83
C PRO A 143 3.37 11.98 5.12
N SER A 144 3.37 10.66 5.30
CA SER A 144 4.10 10.05 6.41
C SER A 144 5.55 10.57 6.48
N ALA A 145 6.19 10.49 7.64
CA ALA A 145 7.64 10.72 7.69
C ALA A 145 8.32 9.81 6.64
N PRO A 146 9.32 10.31 5.90
CA PRO A 146 10.04 9.49 4.95
C PRO A 146 10.51 8.18 5.61
N VAL A 147 10.64 7.12 4.82
CA VAL A 147 11.28 5.89 5.24
C VAL A 147 12.32 5.59 4.19
N PHE A 148 13.56 5.42 4.63
CA PHE A 148 14.62 5.01 3.72
C PHE A 148 14.47 3.52 3.44
N VAL A 149 14.45 3.18 2.16
CA VAL A 149 14.48 1.79 1.69
C VAL A 149 15.84 1.58 1.04
N PRO A 150 16.70 0.73 1.62
CA PRO A 150 18.03 0.50 1.09
C PRO A 150 17.95 -0.15 -0.30
N GLY A 151 18.81 0.35 -1.19
CA GLY A 151 19.08 -0.25 -2.49
C GLY A 151 20.10 -1.38 -2.38
N SER A 152 20.59 -1.85 -3.51
CA SER A 152 21.81 -2.66 -3.56
C SER A 152 23.03 -1.77 -3.50
N ALA A 153 24.05 -2.13 -2.70
CA ALA A 153 25.30 -1.39 -2.66
C ALA A 153 25.91 -1.29 -4.08
N PRO A 154 26.43 -0.11 -4.49
CA PRO A 154 27.03 0.03 -5.81
C PRO A 154 28.38 -0.69 -5.91
N ILE A 155 28.50 -1.52 -6.93
CA ILE A 155 29.63 -2.43 -7.21
C ILE A 155 30.89 -1.76 -7.81
N ALA A 156 30.95 -0.43 -7.97
CA ALA A 156 32.09 0.23 -8.62
C ALA A 156 32.36 1.66 -8.14
N ASP A 157 33.63 1.96 -7.85
CA ASP A 157 34.08 3.31 -7.46
C ASP A 157 34.01 4.29 -8.65
N GLY A 158 33.52 5.50 -8.39
CA GLY A 158 33.59 6.65 -9.32
C GLY A 158 32.29 7.14 -9.99
N ASN A 159 31.12 6.56 -9.70
CA ASN A 159 29.82 7.06 -10.16
C ASN A 159 28.98 7.64 -9.01
N PRO A 160 27.89 8.41 -9.29
CA PRO A 160 26.87 8.68 -8.30
C PRO A 160 26.43 7.36 -7.65
N ILE A 161 26.48 7.32 -6.33
CA ILE A 161 26.12 6.16 -5.51
C ILE A 161 24.61 6.17 -5.39
N ASP A 162 23.91 5.18 -5.95
CA ASP A 162 22.51 4.92 -5.60
C ASP A 162 22.50 4.03 -4.36
N LEU A 163 22.13 4.62 -3.22
CA LEU A 163 22.04 3.89 -1.94
C LEU A 163 20.64 3.32 -1.70
N GLY A 164 19.67 3.66 -2.53
CA GLY A 164 18.26 3.36 -2.29
C GLY A 164 17.38 4.58 -2.42
N HIS A 165 16.15 4.42 -1.93
CA HIS A 165 15.07 5.38 -2.15
C HIS A 165 14.37 5.73 -0.84
N PHE A 166 14.02 7.00 -0.69
CA PHE A 166 13.03 7.40 0.29
C PHE A 166 11.64 7.11 -0.25
N LEU A 167 10.82 6.47 0.58
CA LEU A 167 9.40 6.27 0.35
C LEU A 167 8.60 7.03 1.40
N SER A 168 7.40 7.42 1.01
CA SER A 168 6.40 7.94 1.94
C SER A 168 5.03 7.61 1.35
N VAL A 169 4.06 7.40 2.22
CA VAL A 169 2.67 7.23 1.83
C VAL A 169 1.92 8.52 2.09
N ASP A 170 1.07 8.89 1.15
CA ASP A 170 0.05 9.90 1.34
C ASP A 170 -1.29 9.18 1.60
N PRO A 171 -2.06 9.58 2.63
CA PRO A 171 -3.40 9.03 2.87
C PRO A 171 -4.40 9.29 1.73
N ASP A 172 -4.19 10.34 0.92
CA ASP A 172 -5.12 10.79 -0.10
C ASP A 172 -4.92 10.00 -1.41
N ALA A 173 -6.01 9.46 -1.95
CA ALA A 173 -5.95 8.47 -3.02
C ALA A 173 -5.68 9.14 -4.39
N GLY A 174 -4.59 8.76 -5.04
CA GLY A 174 -4.21 9.30 -6.33
C GLY A 174 -3.18 10.42 -6.27
N ASP A 175 -2.75 10.80 -5.06
CA ASP A 175 -1.68 11.78 -4.87
C ASP A 175 -0.30 11.20 -5.18
N SER A 176 0.57 12.11 -5.62
CA SER A 176 1.97 11.83 -5.91
C SER A 176 2.84 12.51 -4.86
N VAL A 177 3.81 11.76 -4.34
CA VAL A 177 4.78 12.29 -3.37
C VAL A 177 6.09 12.63 -4.08
N SER A 178 6.63 13.80 -3.78
CA SER A 178 7.95 14.25 -4.18
C SER A 178 8.84 14.49 -2.96
N PHE A 179 10.16 14.41 -3.14
CA PHE A 179 11.11 14.55 -2.04
C PHE A 179 12.03 15.76 -2.23
N ALA A 180 12.34 16.42 -1.11
CA ALA A 180 13.37 17.43 -1.02
C ALA A 180 14.26 17.16 0.19
N ALA A 181 15.52 17.54 0.10
CA ALA A 181 16.46 17.35 1.19
C ALA A 181 17.42 18.53 1.37
N THR A 182 17.86 18.72 2.60
CA THR A 182 18.99 19.60 2.94
C THR A 182 20.14 18.78 3.47
N TRP A 183 21.34 19.00 2.91
CA TRP A 183 22.58 18.37 3.34
C TRP A 183 23.44 19.36 4.12
N SER A 184 23.94 18.93 5.28
CA SER A 184 24.92 19.66 6.08
C SER A 184 26.09 18.74 6.43
N GLY A 185 27.14 18.76 5.62
CA GLY A 185 28.31 17.90 5.79
C GLY A 185 29.41 18.15 4.78
N SER A 186 30.42 17.28 4.78
CA SER A 186 31.43 17.21 3.71
C SER A 186 30.89 16.46 2.49
N GLY A 187 31.52 16.63 1.32
CA GLY A 187 31.05 16.00 0.08
C GLY A 187 29.67 16.50 -0.35
N THR A 188 28.99 15.71 -1.18
CA THR A 188 27.63 16.02 -1.65
C THR A 188 26.73 14.80 -1.52
N VAL A 189 25.62 14.98 -0.81
CA VAL A 189 24.54 14.00 -0.69
C VAL A 189 23.24 14.71 -1.09
N ALA A 190 22.46 14.11 -1.96
CA ALA A 190 21.25 14.71 -2.51
C ALA A 190 20.16 13.66 -2.69
N VAL A 191 18.91 14.08 -2.52
CA VAL A 191 17.73 13.28 -2.82
C VAL A 191 17.06 13.86 -4.06
N ALA A 192 16.82 13.03 -5.06
CA ALA A 192 16.05 13.41 -6.23
C ALA A 192 14.55 13.42 -5.91
N ALA A 193 13.73 14.07 -6.74
CA ALA A 193 12.30 14.24 -6.48
C ALA A 193 11.53 12.91 -6.40
N ASN A 194 12.04 11.85 -7.03
CA ASN A 194 11.51 10.47 -6.96
C ASN A 194 11.94 9.71 -5.68
N GLY A 195 12.71 10.34 -4.80
CA GLY A 195 13.21 9.74 -3.56
C GLY A 195 14.58 9.08 -3.68
N GLU A 196 15.16 8.96 -4.88
CA GLU A 196 16.48 8.36 -5.09
C GLU A 196 17.56 9.13 -4.32
N LEU A 197 18.28 8.43 -3.45
CA LEU A 197 19.39 8.99 -2.68
C LEU A 197 20.68 8.81 -3.46
N THR A 198 21.26 9.94 -3.87
CA THR A 198 22.55 9.98 -4.56
C THR A 198 23.61 10.64 -3.70
N ALA A 199 24.81 10.05 -3.70
CA ALA A 199 25.98 10.67 -3.10
C ALA A 199 27.12 10.78 -4.12
N SER A 200 27.89 11.87 -4.01
CA SER A 200 29.14 12.06 -4.72
C SER A 200 30.20 12.57 -3.76
N VAL A 201 31.35 11.89 -3.79
CA VAL A 201 32.48 12.16 -2.92
C VAL A 201 33.72 12.36 -3.80
N GLY A 202 34.50 13.40 -3.50
CA GLY A 202 35.74 13.66 -4.24
C GLY A 202 36.80 12.60 -3.95
N LEU A 203 37.71 12.38 -4.90
CA LEU A 203 38.79 11.41 -4.74
C LEU A 203 39.59 11.66 -3.44
N GLY A 204 39.90 10.61 -2.67
CA GLY A 204 40.62 10.69 -1.40
C GLY A 204 39.83 11.30 -0.25
N SER A 205 38.54 11.56 -0.43
CA SER A 205 37.69 12.19 0.58
C SER A 205 36.51 11.29 0.94
N SER A 206 35.98 11.46 2.15
CA SER A 206 34.72 10.87 2.64
C SER A 206 33.63 11.95 2.76
N ALA A 207 32.36 11.53 2.74
CA ALA A 207 31.24 12.39 3.07
C ALA A 207 30.71 12.04 4.46
N THR A 208 30.56 13.04 5.32
CA THR A 208 29.90 12.87 6.61
C THR A 208 29.10 14.11 6.97
N GLY A 209 27.91 13.90 7.51
CA GLY A 209 27.01 14.99 7.87
C GLY A 209 25.59 14.53 8.11
N THR A 210 24.68 15.48 8.18
CA THR A 210 23.26 15.24 8.39
C THR A 210 22.49 15.54 7.12
N LEU A 211 21.68 14.57 6.69
CA LEU A 211 20.69 14.68 5.63
C LEU A 211 19.32 14.82 6.29
N THR A 212 18.62 15.92 6.02
CA THR A 212 17.24 16.11 6.46
C THR A 212 16.32 16.05 5.25
N VAL A 213 15.39 15.11 5.24
CA VAL A 213 14.48 14.82 4.11
C VAL A 213 13.05 15.22 4.48
N THR A 214 12.32 15.75 3.52
CA THR A 214 10.89 16.06 3.63
C THR A 214 10.19 15.54 2.39
N ALA A 215 9.04 14.91 2.59
CA ALA A 215 8.14 14.50 1.53
C ALA A 215 7.05 15.56 1.36
N THR A 216 6.70 15.86 0.11
CA THR A 216 5.68 16.86 -0.24
C THR A 216 4.76 16.29 -1.31
N ASP A 217 3.45 16.39 -1.08
CA ASP A 217 2.43 15.98 -2.06
C ASP A 217 2.37 16.95 -3.26
N ASN A 218 1.56 16.62 -4.28
CA ASN A 218 1.27 17.51 -5.41
C ASN A 218 0.42 18.74 -5.03
N HIS A 219 0.05 18.87 -3.77
CA HIS A 219 -0.80 19.91 -3.21
C HIS A 219 -0.08 20.81 -2.19
N SER A 220 1.26 20.66 -2.08
CA SER A 220 2.16 21.41 -1.19
C SER A 220 2.04 21.13 0.32
N ALA A 221 1.31 20.11 0.77
CA ALA A 221 1.42 19.61 2.14
C ALA A 221 2.75 18.86 2.31
N SER A 222 3.37 18.93 3.49
CA SER A 222 4.70 18.34 3.71
C SER A 222 4.79 17.57 5.01
N SER A 223 5.48 16.44 4.97
CA SER A 223 5.82 15.61 6.14
C SER A 223 6.55 16.42 7.22
N ALA A 224 6.53 15.92 8.45
CA ALA A 224 7.58 16.31 9.39
C ALA A 224 8.96 15.94 8.79
N PRO A 225 9.98 16.81 8.86
CA PRO A 225 11.30 16.47 8.38
C PRO A 225 11.89 15.33 9.20
N GLN A 226 12.59 14.41 8.53
CA GLN A 226 13.35 13.36 9.18
C GLN A 226 14.84 13.52 8.90
N SER A 227 15.65 13.39 9.94
CA SER A 227 17.11 13.50 9.84
C SER A 227 17.77 12.13 9.86
N PHE A 228 18.80 12.00 9.04
CA PHE A 228 19.68 10.86 8.95
C PHE A 228 21.13 11.34 9.08
N THR A 229 21.92 10.64 9.89
CA THR A 229 23.37 10.83 9.85
C THR A 229 23.92 9.98 8.71
N VAL A 230 24.56 10.61 7.72
CA VAL A 230 25.11 9.91 6.57
C VAL A 230 26.63 9.86 6.69
N TRP A 231 27.20 8.70 6.42
CA TRP A 231 28.64 8.49 6.30
C TRP A 231 28.94 7.69 5.02
N ILE A 232 29.77 8.24 4.14
CA ILE A 232 30.19 7.59 2.90
C ILE A 232 31.70 7.51 2.90
N GLY A 233 32.23 6.31 2.67
CA GLY A 233 33.65 6.00 2.63
C GLY A 233 34.42 6.78 1.57
N ASN A 234 35.74 6.59 1.57
CA ASN A 234 36.59 7.39 0.70
C ASN A 234 36.42 6.98 -0.77
N ALA A 235 36.27 7.94 -1.67
CA ALA A 235 36.38 7.68 -3.11
C ALA A 235 37.84 7.46 -3.47
N ASN A 236 38.34 6.23 -3.47
CA ASN A 236 39.68 5.94 -3.93
C ASN A 236 39.56 4.87 -4.99
N GLY A 237 40.07 5.14 -6.20
CA GLY A 237 40.18 4.14 -7.26
C GLY A 237 41.15 2.98 -6.96
N SER A 238 41.30 2.62 -5.68
CA SER A 238 42.02 1.51 -5.07
C SER A 238 41.29 1.15 -3.77
N ASN A 239 41.12 -0.15 -3.51
CA ASN A 239 40.49 -0.72 -2.32
C ASN A 239 41.26 -0.26 -1.06
N VAL A 240 40.61 0.49 -0.17
CA VAL A 240 41.23 0.96 1.09
C VAL A 240 40.40 0.48 2.26
N ASP A 241 40.95 -0.48 2.99
CA ASP A 241 40.37 -1.02 4.22
C ASP A 241 40.18 0.09 5.28
N ASN A 242 38.95 0.28 5.75
CA ASN A 242 38.57 1.27 6.75
C ASN A 242 38.05 0.59 8.01
N THR A 243 38.21 1.26 9.15
CA THR A 243 37.52 0.90 10.38
C THR A 243 36.64 2.07 10.79
N ILE A 244 35.34 1.84 10.74
CA ILE A 244 34.30 2.86 10.82
C ILE A 244 33.45 2.55 12.04
N THR A 245 33.31 3.53 12.92
CA THR A 245 32.42 3.42 14.08
C THR A 245 31.53 4.64 14.09
N LEU A 246 30.25 4.41 13.86
CA LEU A 246 29.24 5.44 13.79
C LEU A 246 28.88 5.91 15.21
N VAL A 247 28.58 7.20 15.32
CA VAL A 247 28.19 7.83 16.59
C VAL A 247 27.02 8.79 16.32
N SER A 248 25.80 8.27 16.42
CA SER A 248 24.57 9.03 16.17
C SER A 248 23.46 8.54 17.09
N THR A 249 22.50 9.43 17.36
CA THR A 249 21.19 9.08 17.93
C THR A 249 20.08 9.08 16.89
N ASP A 250 20.34 9.72 15.74
CA ASP A 250 19.47 9.66 14.57
C ASP A 250 19.78 8.39 13.77
N PRO A 251 18.82 7.87 12.98
CA PRO A 251 19.08 6.78 12.05
C PRO A 251 20.28 7.07 11.16
N THR A 252 21.10 6.06 10.87
CA THR A 252 22.32 6.26 10.10
C THR A 252 22.29 5.58 8.74
N ILE A 253 22.89 6.19 7.73
CA ILE A 253 23.12 5.59 6.42
C ILE A 253 24.64 5.56 6.22
N ALA A 254 25.22 4.37 6.15
CA ALA A 254 26.67 4.20 6.05
C ALA A 254 27.06 3.30 4.88
N ASP A 255 28.02 3.73 4.07
CA ASP A 255 28.55 2.96 2.94
C ASP A 255 30.07 2.92 3.00
N GLY A 256 30.66 1.72 3.15
CA GLY A 256 32.10 1.47 3.19
C GLY A 256 32.81 1.76 1.85
N ARG A 257 32.11 1.48 0.74
CA ARG A 257 32.58 1.53 -0.65
C ARG A 257 33.50 0.35 -0.98
N ALA A 258 34.66 0.58 -1.58
CA ALA A 258 35.57 -0.50 -1.98
C ALA A 258 36.72 -0.63 -0.97
N GLY A 259 37.01 -1.86 -0.55
CA GLY A 259 37.96 -2.12 0.53
C GLY A 259 37.44 -3.23 1.43
N THR A 260 38.33 -3.91 2.15
CA THR A 260 37.89 -4.78 3.25
C THR A 260 37.61 -3.90 4.46
N ASP A 261 36.38 -3.43 4.57
CA ASP A 261 35.95 -2.47 5.56
C ASP A 261 35.37 -3.14 6.81
N SER A 262 35.47 -2.44 7.93
CA SER A 262 34.78 -2.81 9.16
C SER A 262 33.87 -1.67 9.58
N VAL A 263 32.57 -1.86 9.42
CA VAL A 263 31.54 -0.87 9.71
C VAL A 263 30.76 -1.28 10.96
N THR A 264 30.82 -0.44 11.98
CA THR A 264 30.09 -0.62 13.23
C THR A 264 29.06 0.49 13.42
N GLY A 265 27.79 0.08 13.48
CA GLY A 265 26.62 0.89 13.76
C GLY A 265 26.55 1.43 15.19
N THR A 266 25.38 1.95 15.53
CA THR A 266 25.04 2.76 16.68
C THR A 266 24.07 2.01 17.61
N SER A 267 23.11 2.70 18.21
CA SER A 267 21.98 2.06 18.87
C SER A 267 20.68 2.71 18.40
N ALA A 268 20.71 3.30 17.21
CA ALA A 268 19.57 3.75 16.43
C ALA A 268 19.42 2.77 15.25
N VAL A 269 18.39 2.96 14.43
CA VAL A 269 18.24 2.17 13.20
C VAL A 269 19.32 2.56 12.21
N ASP A 270 20.12 1.60 11.79
CA ASP A 270 21.22 1.80 10.87
C ASP A 270 20.98 1.10 9.53
N TYR A 271 21.38 1.76 8.44
CA TYR A 271 21.37 1.24 7.08
C TYR A 271 22.83 1.16 6.62
N ILE A 272 23.42 -0.03 6.73
CA ILE A 272 24.85 -0.25 6.54
C ILE A 272 25.09 -1.04 5.27
N PHE A 273 25.91 -0.48 4.39
CA PHE A 273 26.39 -1.09 3.17
C PHE A 273 27.90 -1.32 3.32
N GLY A 274 28.35 -2.58 3.19
CA GLY A 274 29.76 -2.94 3.13
C GLY A 274 30.38 -2.39 1.86
N GLY A 275 29.88 -2.87 0.72
CA GLY A 275 30.20 -2.36 -0.60
C GLY A 275 30.85 -3.42 -1.46
N ALA A 276 32.14 -3.29 -1.75
CA ALA A 276 32.88 -4.26 -2.54
C ALA A 276 34.09 -4.76 -1.76
N ASP A 277 34.48 -6.01 -2.03
CA ASP A 277 35.42 -6.82 -1.25
C ASP A 277 34.79 -7.36 0.04
N ASN A 278 35.60 -8.02 0.88
CA ASN A 278 35.10 -8.72 2.05
C ASN A 278 34.97 -7.77 3.24
N ASP A 279 33.75 -7.55 3.70
CA ASP A 279 33.47 -6.59 4.75
C ASP A 279 33.10 -7.24 6.10
N THR A 280 33.23 -6.46 7.17
CA THR A 280 32.76 -6.80 8.51
C THR A 280 31.72 -5.79 8.95
N ILE A 281 30.48 -6.22 9.12
CA ILE A 281 29.33 -5.37 9.42
C ILE A 281 28.78 -5.72 10.80
N ILE A 282 28.65 -4.72 11.66
CA ILE A 282 28.05 -4.83 13.00
C ILE A 282 26.94 -3.78 13.09
N GLY A 283 25.66 -4.18 13.08
CA GLY A 283 24.53 -3.26 13.29
C GLY A 283 24.50 -2.69 14.71
N LYS A 284 24.75 -3.57 15.70
CA LYS A 284 24.40 -3.39 17.13
C LYS A 284 22.89 -3.41 17.28
N ALA A 285 22.31 -2.56 18.12
CA ALA A 285 20.94 -2.70 18.61
C ALA A 285 19.92 -1.94 17.75
N ASN A 286 18.68 -2.44 17.74
CA ASN A 286 17.49 -2.01 16.99
C ASN A 286 17.32 -2.85 15.72
N ALA A 287 16.49 -2.37 14.79
CA ALA A 287 16.16 -3.10 13.58
C ALA A 287 16.98 -2.54 12.43
N ASP A 288 18.19 -3.06 12.28
CA ASP A 288 19.14 -2.55 11.30
C ASP A 288 18.95 -3.22 9.94
N TRP A 289 19.33 -2.50 8.89
CA TRP A 289 19.38 -2.99 7.53
C TRP A 289 20.82 -3.11 7.08
N LEU A 290 21.24 -4.33 6.79
CA LEU A 290 22.62 -4.67 6.52
C LEU A 290 22.74 -5.24 5.10
N VAL A 291 23.70 -4.73 4.33
CA VAL A 291 23.98 -5.13 2.96
C VAL A 291 25.48 -5.39 2.86
N GLY A 292 25.88 -6.62 2.54
CA GLY A 292 27.29 -6.99 2.38
C GLY A 292 27.86 -6.39 1.11
N GLY A 293 27.17 -6.62 0.00
CA GLY A 293 27.60 -6.26 -1.34
C GLY A 293 28.40 -7.39 -2.01
N ASP A 294 29.44 -7.03 -2.76
CA ASP A 294 30.28 -7.99 -3.47
C ASP A 294 31.40 -8.49 -2.56
N GLY A 295 31.35 -9.72 -2.06
CA GLY A 295 32.41 -10.17 -1.16
C GLY A 295 32.16 -11.53 -0.55
N ALA A 296 33.00 -11.86 0.42
CA ALA A 296 32.67 -12.84 1.44
C ALA A 296 32.58 -12.09 2.77
N ASP A 297 31.37 -11.70 3.11
CA ASP A 297 31.11 -10.71 4.15
C ASP A 297 30.79 -11.36 5.49
N HIS A 298 31.12 -10.64 6.56
CA HIS A 298 30.94 -11.08 7.93
C HIS A 298 29.95 -10.16 8.64
N PHE A 299 28.77 -10.69 8.96
CA PHE A 299 27.76 -10.00 9.76
C PHE A 299 27.89 -10.44 11.22
N VAL A 300 28.32 -9.53 12.08
CA VAL A 300 28.83 -9.85 13.43
C VAL A 300 27.84 -9.42 14.51
N TYR A 301 27.49 -10.37 15.37
CA TYR A 301 26.61 -10.22 16.53
C TYR A 301 27.38 -10.42 17.83
N THR A 302 27.28 -9.43 18.71
CA THR A 302 28.10 -9.28 19.92
C THR A 302 27.30 -9.46 21.21
N ALA A 303 26.00 -9.13 21.18
CA ALA A 303 25.10 -9.16 22.31
C ALA A 303 23.67 -9.59 21.88
N VAL A 304 22.87 -10.05 22.84
CA VAL A 304 21.44 -10.37 22.59
C VAL A 304 20.63 -9.16 22.16
N ALA A 305 21.03 -7.97 22.64
CA ALA A 305 20.35 -6.73 22.32
C ALA A 305 20.63 -6.24 20.90
N ASP A 306 21.58 -6.87 20.19
CA ASP A 306 21.91 -6.46 18.84
C ASP A 306 20.69 -6.71 17.94
N SER A 307 20.07 -7.88 18.02
CA SER A 307 18.87 -8.15 17.24
C SER A 307 17.85 -8.95 18.03
N THR A 308 16.59 -8.50 18.06
CA THR A 308 15.53 -9.03 18.94
C THR A 308 14.22 -9.23 18.17
N HIS A 309 13.24 -9.98 18.70
CA HIS A 309 11.91 -10.14 18.06
C HIS A 309 11.19 -8.82 17.76
N ALA A 310 11.41 -7.79 18.59
CA ALA A 310 10.73 -6.51 18.44
C ALA A 310 11.48 -5.56 17.50
N ALA A 311 12.77 -5.78 17.32
CA ALA A 311 13.65 -4.97 16.51
C ALA A 311 14.76 -5.91 16.02
N PHE A 312 14.48 -6.60 14.92
CA PHE A 312 15.39 -7.57 14.33
C PHE A 312 16.12 -6.95 13.15
N ASP A 313 17.36 -7.38 12.96
CA ASP A 313 18.19 -7.03 11.82
C ASP A 313 17.74 -7.78 10.58
N THR A 314 17.84 -7.07 9.46
CA THR A 314 17.53 -7.57 8.13
C THR A 314 18.78 -7.50 7.27
N ILE A 315 19.23 -8.65 6.78
CA ILE A 315 20.32 -8.77 5.81
C ILE A 315 19.72 -8.97 4.43
N GLN A 316 20.04 -8.09 3.49
CA GLN A 316 19.34 -8.00 2.20
C GLN A 316 19.88 -8.96 1.13
N ASP A 317 21.18 -9.24 1.13
CA ASP A 317 21.89 -9.84 -0.01
C ASP A 317 22.81 -11.01 0.36
N PHE A 318 22.64 -11.61 1.55
CA PHE A 318 23.51 -12.69 2.03
C PHE A 318 23.68 -13.82 1.00
N VAL A 319 24.94 -14.14 0.72
CA VAL A 319 25.38 -15.16 -0.24
C VAL A 319 25.85 -16.43 0.49
N HIS A 320 25.04 -17.49 0.39
CA HIS A 320 25.38 -18.81 0.93
C HIS A 320 26.75 -19.31 0.45
N GLY A 321 27.57 -19.78 1.39
CA GLY A 321 28.89 -20.33 1.15
C GLY A 321 30.00 -19.29 1.02
N ALA A 322 29.67 -18.02 0.80
CA ALA A 322 30.60 -16.90 0.85
C ALA A 322 30.52 -16.22 2.22
N ASP A 323 29.34 -15.70 2.54
CA ASP A 323 29.14 -14.85 3.71
C ASP A 323 29.02 -15.66 5.01
N LYS A 324 29.15 -14.95 6.13
CA LYS A 324 29.14 -15.53 7.47
C LYS A 324 28.28 -14.70 8.43
N LEU A 325 27.48 -15.41 9.21
CA LEU A 325 26.90 -14.92 10.45
C LEU A 325 27.88 -15.26 11.58
N ASP A 326 28.53 -14.22 12.08
CA ASP A 326 29.54 -14.31 13.12
C ASP A 326 28.92 -14.00 14.47
N PHE A 327 28.93 -14.98 15.36
CA PHE A 327 28.53 -14.81 16.75
C PHE A 327 29.78 -14.82 17.62
N LEU A 328 29.99 -13.74 18.36
CA LEU A 328 31.17 -13.63 19.22
C LEU A 328 31.11 -14.64 20.37
N ASN A 329 32.30 -15.07 20.78
CA ASN A 329 32.50 -16.01 21.89
C ASN A 329 31.74 -15.65 23.18
N ALA A 330 31.50 -14.36 23.44
CA ALA A 330 30.76 -13.87 24.60
C ALA A 330 29.31 -14.40 24.68
N LEU A 331 28.71 -14.80 23.55
CA LEU A 331 27.35 -15.33 23.47
C LEU A 331 27.24 -16.82 23.87
N ASN A 332 28.38 -17.49 24.07
CA ASN A 332 28.47 -18.89 24.52
C ASN A 332 27.71 -19.91 23.65
N LEU A 333 27.47 -19.60 22.37
CA LEU A 333 26.81 -20.52 21.44
C LEU A 333 27.75 -21.68 21.13
N THR A 334 27.28 -22.92 21.32
CA THR A 334 28.13 -24.12 21.20
C THR A 334 27.46 -25.27 20.43
N GLY A 335 26.14 -25.23 20.28
CA GLY A 335 25.41 -26.20 19.48
C GLY A 335 25.69 -26.04 17.99
N THR A 336 25.86 -27.13 17.26
CA THR A 336 25.96 -27.08 15.79
C THR A 336 24.70 -26.41 15.22
N PRO A 337 24.81 -25.37 14.37
CA PRO A 337 23.65 -24.72 13.78
C PRO A 337 22.82 -25.71 12.95
N THR A 338 21.50 -25.70 13.11
CA THR A 338 20.59 -26.64 12.42
C THR A 338 19.35 -25.98 11.84
N ASN A 339 18.88 -26.49 10.71
CA ASN A 339 17.53 -26.18 10.22
C ASN A 339 16.49 -26.75 11.20
N LEU A 340 15.59 -25.89 11.68
CA LEU A 340 14.61 -26.20 12.71
C LEU A 340 13.34 -26.87 12.16
N GLY A 341 13.12 -26.82 10.83
CA GLY A 341 11.89 -27.31 10.20
C GLY A 341 10.65 -26.66 10.83
N ALA A 342 9.78 -27.47 11.42
CA ALA A 342 8.55 -27.01 12.10
C ALA A 342 8.72 -26.78 13.61
N SER A 343 9.94 -26.89 14.16
CA SER A 343 10.17 -26.64 15.59
C SER A 343 9.96 -25.17 15.93
N THR A 344 9.24 -24.90 17.02
CA THR A 344 9.04 -23.55 17.55
C THR A 344 9.89 -23.26 18.80
N MET A 345 10.74 -24.21 19.20
CA MET A 345 11.61 -24.11 20.37
C MET A 345 13.06 -24.29 19.96
N LEU A 346 13.94 -23.49 20.57
CA LEU A 346 15.39 -23.55 20.38
C LEU A 346 16.09 -23.80 21.72
N GLY A 347 17.01 -24.75 21.75
CA GLY A 347 17.75 -25.11 22.97
C GLY A 347 18.67 -23.98 23.45
N ALA A 348 19.04 -24.00 24.72
CA ALA A 348 20.03 -23.07 25.26
C ALA A 348 21.35 -23.12 24.48
N HIS A 349 21.99 -21.98 24.28
CA HIS A 349 23.30 -21.85 23.63
C HIS A 349 23.38 -22.49 22.23
N SER A 350 22.29 -22.39 21.46
CA SER A 350 22.19 -23.02 20.15
C SER A 350 21.68 -22.05 19.08
N VAL A 351 21.98 -22.37 17.83
CA VAL A 351 21.55 -21.61 16.65
C VAL A 351 20.70 -22.51 15.77
N GLY A 352 19.65 -21.97 15.20
CA GLY A 352 18.90 -22.64 14.16
C GLY A 352 18.19 -21.67 13.24
N TRP A 353 17.65 -22.18 12.14
CA TRP A 353 16.95 -21.34 11.17
C TRP A 353 15.72 -22.02 10.61
N THR A 354 14.78 -21.20 10.14
CA THR A 354 13.58 -21.61 9.41
C THR A 354 13.52 -20.84 8.09
N THR A 355 12.73 -21.33 7.13
CA THR A 355 12.46 -20.64 5.85
C THR A 355 10.99 -20.28 5.79
N ASP A 356 10.66 -19.04 5.40
CA ASP A 356 9.28 -18.51 5.36
C ASP A 356 8.75 -18.33 3.93
N GLY A 357 9.15 -19.21 3.01
CA GLY A 357 8.87 -19.05 1.59
C GLY A 357 10.15 -18.67 0.86
N THR A 358 10.39 -17.36 0.68
CA THR A 358 11.57 -16.85 -0.03
C THR A 358 12.67 -16.33 0.90
N ASN A 359 12.41 -16.18 2.21
CA ASN A 359 13.41 -15.70 3.17
C ASN A 359 13.78 -16.80 4.17
N THR A 360 14.88 -16.55 4.87
CA THR A 360 15.35 -17.39 5.97
C THR A 360 15.39 -16.55 7.24
N VAL A 361 14.86 -17.09 8.34
CA VAL A 361 14.97 -16.47 9.66
C VAL A 361 15.90 -17.31 10.52
N VAL A 362 16.94 -16.66 11.03
CA VAL A 362 17.94 -17.26 11.92
C VAL A 362 17.61 -16.88 13.35
N TYR A 363 17.73 -17.85 14.24
CA TYR A 363 17.53 -17.71 15.67
C TYR A 363 18.77 -18.18 16.42
N ALA A 364 19.26 -17.39 17.37
CA ALA A 364 20.34 -17.79 18.27
C ALA A 364 19.91 -17.59 19.73
N ASN A 365 19.72 -18.69 20.46
CA ASN A 365 19.38 -18.65 21.88
C ASN A 365 20.67 -18.59 22.69
N VAL A 366 20.94 -17.44 23.29
CA VAL A 366 22.12 -17.19 24.13
C VAL A 366 21.85 -17.43 25.62
N GLY A 367 20.59 -17.72 25.96
CA GLY A 367 20.12 -17.99 27.30
C GLY A 367 20.49 -19.37 27.82
N THR A 368 20.15 -19.62 29.09
CA THR A 368 20.52 -20.87 29.81
C THR A 368 19.44 -21.96 29.77
N SER A 369 18.30 -21.68 29.12
CA SER A 369 17.19 -22.62 28.94
C SER A 369 16.65 -22.61 27.52
N ALA A 370 15.89 -23.63 27.15
CA ALA A 370 15.20 -23.63 25.86
C ALA A 370 14.11 -22.56 25.82
N GLU A 371 14.03 -21.81 24.73
CA GLU A 371 13.09 -20.71 24.54
C GLU A 371 12.31 -20.84 23.24
N ALA A 372 11.17 -20.14 23.15
CA ALA A 372 10.40 -20.07 21.93
C ALA A 372 11.10 -19.17 20.91
N ILE A 373 11.17 -19.61 19.65
CA ILE A 373 11.87 -18.83 18.60
C ILE A 373 11.14 -17.54 18.22
N THR A 374 9.88 -17.34 18.61
CA THR A 374 9.08 -16.16 18.25
C THR A 374 8.88 -15.18 19.41
N SER A 375 9.40 -15.47 20.60
CA SER A 375 9.17 -14.64 21.79
C SER A 375 10.18 -14.84 22.91
N GLY A 376 11.30 -15.53 22.65
CA GLY A 376 12.34 -15.78 23.63
C GLY A 376 13.05 -14.47 23.99
N ALA A 377 13.25 -14.21 25.28
CA ALA A 377 13.89 -12.99 25.74
C ALA A 377 15.41 -13.01 25.49
N ASP A 378 16.00 -14.21 25.46
CA ASP A 378 17.42 -14.44 25.23
C ASP A 378 17.70 -14.93 23.80
N VAL A 379 16.77 -14.69 22.87
CA VAL A 379 16.86 -15.17 21.49
C VAL A 379 17.10 -14.01 20.54
N ILE A 380 18.23 -14.07 19.85
CA ILE A 380 18.53 -13.22 18.70
C ILE A 380 17.72 -13.72 17.50
N GLU A 381 17.08 -12.81 16.77
CA GLU A 381 16.33 -13.10 15.53
C GLU A 381 16.93 -12.30 14.38
N ILE A 382 17.26 -12.91 13.24
CA ILE A 382 17.88 -12.24 12.08
C ILE A 382 17.15 -12.67 10.82
N HIS A 383 16.80 -11.72 9.97
CA HIS A 383 16.05 -11.98 8.73
C HIS A 383 16.98 -11.88 7.54
N LEU A 384 17.08 -12.96 6.75
CA LEU A 384 17.86 -13.00 5.52
C LEU A 384 16.91 -12.99 4.33
N LEU A 385 16.83 -11.87 3.63
CA LEU A 385 15.89 -11.67 2.53
C LEU A 385 16.31 -12.44 1.28
N GLY A 386 15.32 -12.99 0.56
CA GLY A 386 15.55 -13.66 -0.73
C GLY A 386 16.39 -14.94 -0.68
N MET A 387 16.72 -15.42 0.52
CA MET A 387 17.52 -16.62 0.72
C MET A 387 16.68 -17.80 1.22
N THR A 388 16.83 -18.95 0.57
CA THR A 388 16.23 -20.23 1.01
C THR A 388 17.26 -21.33 1.31
N ASN A 389 18.54 -21.07 1.06
CA ASN A 389 19.61 -22.07 1.04
C ASN A 389 20.67 -21.70 2.07
N LEU A 390 20.51 -22.13 3.32
CA LEU A 390 21.49 -21.88 4.40
C LEU A 390 22.03 -23.20 4.96
N SER A 391 23.28 -23.20 5.42
CA SER A 391 23.97 -24.36 5.97
C SER A 391 24.73 -24.02 7.25
N SER A 392 25.14 -25.03 8.01
CA SER A 392 25.96 -24.83 9.21
C SER A 392 27.32 -24.19 8.93
N ALA A 393 27.80 -24.18 7.67
CA ALA A 393 29.06 -23.55 7.28
C ALA A 393 28.94 -22.03 7.10
N ASP A 394 27.73 -21.48 7.12
CA ASP A 394 27.46 -20.05 7.02
C ASP A 394 27.51 -19.34 8.39
N PHE A 395 27.90 -20.06 9.43
CA PHE A 395 27.92 -19.58 10.81
C PHE A 395 29.29 -19.76 11.45
N ASN A 396 29.79 -18.70 12.09
CA ASN A 396 30.95 -18.77 12.97
C ASN A 396 30.50 -18.50 14.41
N LEU A 397 30.36 -19.54 15.24
CA LEU A 397 29.85 -19.39 16.63
C LEU A 397 30.88 -18.86 17.64
N HIS A 398 32.13 -18.75 17.21
CA HIS A 398 33.29 -18.41 18.03
C HIS A 398 34.22 -17.44 17.28
N ALA A 399 33.62 -16.50 16.54
CA ALA A 399 34.34 -15.47 15.81
C ALA A 399 35.20 -14.59 16.75
#